data_AF-A0A7C5GKB5-F1
#
_entry.id   AF-A0A7C5GKB5-F1
#
_cell.length_a   1.000
_cell.length_b   1.000
_cell.length_c   1.000
_cell.angle_alpha   90.00
_cell.angle_beta   90.00
_cell.angle_gamma   90.00
#
_symmetry.space_group_name_H-M   'P 1'
#
loop_
_entity.id
_entity.type
_entity.pdbx_description
1 polymer ?
#
loop_
_entity_poly.entity_id
_entity_poly.type
_entity_poly.pdbx_seq_one_letter_code
_entity_poly.pdbx_strand_id
1 'polypeptide(L)'
;MNMLDIAQSEPALQRSFGNGEIRYGKDGLRGLFQQGCTKILLPETYGDPPQAVLVNTAGGLTGGDRLGLDCSLGAGASLCVTSQTAERVYRSCGGEAQVTNRLRLGEDSSLEWLPQETILFDQSRLRRLLEVHMEENSRLLALESFVLGRRAMGETLANAQLSDQWRIWRGGKPVYADG
;
A
#
# COMPACT_ATOMS: atom_id res chain seq x y z
N MET A 1 31.36 36.81 -30.16
CA MET A 1 29.90 36.62 -30.29
C MET A 1 29.57 35.36 -29.50
N ASN A 2 29.12 35.53 -28.25
CA ASN A 2 28.89 34.43 -27.32
C ASN A 2 27.60 33.69 -27.70
N MET A 3 27.72 32.39 -27.96
CA MET A 3 26.59 31.47 -27.99
C MET A 3 26.38 30.98 -26.56
N LEU A 4 25.23 31.31 -25.96
CA LEU A 4 24.87 30.90 -24.61
C LEU A 4 24.67 29.37 -24.59
N ASP A 5 25.56 28.66 -23.88
CA ASP A 5 25.33 27.29 -23.43
C ASP A 5 24.24 27.30 -22.36
N ILE A 6 23.00 27.06 -22.77
CA ILE A 6 21.89 26.82 -21.85
C ILE A 6 22.00 25.35 -21.46
N ALA A 7 22.61 25.06 -20.31
CA ALA A 7 22.52 23.75 -19.69
C ALA A 7 21.03 23.40 -19.52
N GLN A 8 20.54 22.45 -20.32
CA GLN A 8 19.20 21.91 -20.17
C GLN A 8 19.20 21.10 -18.87
N SER A 9 18.61 21.66 -17.80
CA SER A 9 18.31 20.86 -16.61
C SER A 9 17.31 19.78 -17.00
N GLU A 10 17.59 18.52 -16.67
CA GLU A 10 16.60 17.47 -16.85
C GLU A 10 15.32 17.87 -16.10
N PRO A 11 14.13 17.80 -16.75
CA PRO A 11 12.90 18.18 -16.10
C PRO A 11 12.67 17.28 -14.88
N ALA A 12 12.40 17.89 -13.73
CA ALA A 12 12.04 17.15 -12.54
C ALA A 12 10.77 16.34 -12.82
N LEU A 13 10.90 15.01 -12.85
CA LEU A 13 9.78 14.12 -13.09
C LEU A 13 8.73 14.29 -11.98
N GLN A 14 7.47 14.51 -12.37
CA GLN A 14 6.35 14.59 -11.43
C GLN A 14 6.19 13.26 -10.71
N ARG A 15 6.14 13.30 -9.36
CA ARG A 15 5.96 12.12 -8.52
C ARG A 15 4.56 12.07 -7.94
N SER A 16 4.02 10.87 -7.87
CA SER A 16 2.71 10.61 -7.28
C SER A 16 2.82 10.52 -5.76
N PHE A 17 1.89 11.19 -5.10
CA PHE A 17 1.66 11.06 -3.66
C PHE A 17 0.22 10.62 -3.44
N GLY A 18 -0.01 9.81 -2.41
CA GLY A 18 -1.35 9.47 -1.95
C GLY A 18 -1.36 9.12 -0.47
N ASN A 19 -2.40 9.54 0.25
CA ASN A 19 -2.62 9.11 1.63
C ASN A 19 -4.10 8.80 1.84
N GLY A 20 -4.40 7.70 2.51
CA GLY A 20 -5.74 7.30 2.90
C GLY A 20 -5.84 7.04 4.40
N GLU A 21 -6.98 7.35 4.99
CA GLU A 21 -7.32 6.92 6.35
C GLU A 21 -8.71 6.29 6.34
N ILE A 22 -8.86 5.16 7.00
CA ILE A 22 -10.16 4.57 7.32
C ILE A 22 -10.24 4.27 8.81
N ARG A 23 -11.27 4.79 9.46
CA ARG A 23 -11.65 4.44 10.83
C ARG A 23 -12.99 3.73 10.78
N TYR A 24 -13.04 2.49 11.23
CA TYR A 24 -14.21 1.63 11.19
C TYR A 24 -14.58 1.17 12.60
N GLY A 25 -15.87 1.18 12.93
CA GLY A 25 -16.39 0.69 14.21
C GLY A 25 -17.37 -0.45 14.00
N LYS A 26 -17.86 -1.03 15.09
CA LYS A 26 -18.86 -2.12 15.06
C LYS A 26 -20.11 -1.78 14.22
N ASP A 27 -20.55 -0.52 14.24
CA ASP A 27 -21.73 -0.06 13.49
C ASP A 27 -21.37 0.68 12.19
N GLY A 28 -20.16 0.47 11.66
CA GLY A 28 -19.77 0.99 10.35
C GLY A 28 -18.69 2.08 10.36
N LEU A 29 -18.60 2.82 9.25
CA LEU A 29 -17.57 3.83 9.01
C LEU A 29 -17.67 4.98 10.03
N ARG A 30 -16.54 5.32 10.64
CA ARG A 30 -16.39 6.42 11.62
C ARG A 30 -15.55 7.58 11.10
N GLY A 31 -14.68 7.32 10.12
CA GLY A 31 -13.84 8.34 9.51
C GLY A 31 -13.26 7.84 8.19
N LEU A 32 -13.17 8.75 7.24
CA LEU A 32 -12.57 8.52 5.93
C LEU A 32 -11.81 9.78 5.52
N PHE A 33 -10.53 9.61 5.19
CA PHE A 33 -9.70 10.66 4.60
C PHE A 33 -8.99 10.11 3.36
N GLN A 34 -8.83 10.95 2.34
CA GLN A 34 -8.21 10.59 1.07
C GLN A 34 -7.52 11.81 0.48
N GLN A 35 -6.31 11.62 -0.04
CA GLN A 35 -5.55 12.67 -0.69
C GLN A 35 -4.71 12.12 -1.84
N GLY A 36 -4.45 12.98 -2.82
CA GLY A 36 -3.63 12.63 -3.97
C GLY A 36 -4.25 11.49 -4.79
N CYS A 37 -3.41 10.53 -5.18
CA CYS A 37 -3.81 9.38 -6.00
C CYS A 37 -4.50 8.26 -5.21
N THR A 38 -4.55 8.33 -3.87
CA THR A 38 -5.24 7.31 -3.07
C THR A 38 -6.74 7.57 -3.01
N LYS A 39 -7.53 6.56 -3.36
CA LYS A 39 -8.97 6.48 -3.14
C LYS A 39 -9.32 5.16 -2.44
N ILE A 40 -10.42 5.18 -1.71
CA ILE A 40 -10.99 4.07 -0.95
C ILE A 40 -12.48 4.05 -1.29
N LEU A 41 -12.94 2.95 -1.87
CA LEU A 41 -14.33 2.70 -2.19
C LEU A 41 -14.93 1.79 -1.12
N LEU A 42 -16.16 2.08 -0.69
CA LEU A 42 -16.90 1.29 0.30
C LEU A 42 -18.17 0.75 -0.37
N PRO A 43 -18.05 -0.29 -1.21
CA PRO A 43 -19.20 -0.87 -1.90
C PRO A 43 -20.17 -1.51 -0.91
N GLU A 44 -21.46 -1.48 -1.23
CA GLU A 44 -22.44 -2.33 -0.57
C GLU A 44 -22.20 -3.78 -1.02
N THR A 45 -21.57 -4.55 -0.15
CA THR A 45 -21.28 -5.97 -0.39
C THR A 45 -22.23 -6.83 0.44
N TYR A 46 -22.69 -7.94 -0.14
CA TYR A 46 -23.47 -8.95 0.58
C TYR A 46 -22.58 -9.91 1.41
N GLY A 47 -21.26 -9.73 1.39
CA GLY A 47 -20.30 -10.48 2.18
C GLY A 47 -20.09 -9.88 3.57
N ASP A 48 -19.78 -10.74 4.53
CA ASP A 48 -19.32 -10.41 5.88
C ASP A 48 -17.85 -10.83 6.00
N PRO A 49 -16.91 -9.92 6.32
CA PRO A 49 -17.12 -8.52 6.69
C PRO A 49 -17.33 -7.56 5.49
N PRO A 50 -17.83 -6.32 5.75
CA PRO A 50 -17.86 -5.25 4.76
C PRO A 50 -16.48 -4.98 4.14
N GLN A 51 -16.46 -4.46 2.91
CA GLN A 51 -15.22 -4.25 2.16
C GLN A 51 -14.84 -2.77 2.03
N ALA A 52 -13.55 -2.49 2.14
CA ALA A 52 -12.91 -1.26 1.71
C ALA A 52 -11.93 -1.59 0.56
N VAL A 53 -12.19 -1.01 -0.61
CA VAL A 53 -11.42 -1.27 -1.83
C VAL A 53 -10.50 -0.09 -2.12
N LEU A 54 -9.20 -0.32 -2.01
CA LEU A 54 -8.14 0.63 -2.30
C LEU A 54 -7.97 0.81 -3.80
N VAL A 55 -7.79 2.06 -4.23
CA VAL A 55 -7.57 2.44 -5.63
C VAL A 55 -6.43 3.45 -5.69
N ASN A 56 -5.37 3.11 -6.43
CA ASN A 56 -4.33 4.03 -6.84
C ASN A 56 -4.68 4.61 -8.22
N THR A 57 -5.11 5.88 -8.27
CA THR A 57 -5.52 6.53 -9.52
C THR A 57 -4.35 6.96 -10.41
N ALA A 58 -3.10 6.79 -9.97
CA ALA A 58 -1.91 7.02 -10.80
C ALA A 58 -1.61 5.84 -11.73
N GLY A 59 -2.22 4.66 -11.50
CA GLY A 59 -2.05 3.48 -12.34
C GLY A 59 -0.78 2.66 -12.07
N GLY A 60 -0.01 3.06 -11.05
CA GLY A 60 1.13 2.35 -10.49
C GLY A 60 2.11 3.30 -9.81
N LEU A 61 3.30 2.80 -9.52
CA LEU A 61 4.38 3.48 -8.80
C LEU A 61 5.65 3.53 -9.64
N THR A 62 6.34 4.67 -9.60
CA THR A 62 7.73 4.80 -10.07
C THR A 62 8.60 5.40 -8.95
N GLY A 63 9.91 5.43 -9.17
CA GLY A 63 10.87 5.93 -8.19
C GLY A 63 10.54 7.34 -7.71
N GLY A 64 10.48 7.54 -6.38
CA GLY A 64 10.12 8.81 -5.76
C GLY A 64 8.65 8.94 -5.35
N ASP A 65 7.78 8.03 -5.78
CA ASP A 65 6.36 8.04 -5.38
C ASP A 65 6.19 7.62 -3.92
N ARG A 66 5.16 8.16 -3.26
CA ARG A 66 4.86 7.89 -1.84
C ARG A 66 3.37 7.67 -1.60
N LEU A 67 3.01 6.45 -1.22
CA LEU A 67 1.64 6.09 -0.86
C LEU A 67 1.56 5.66 0.61
N GLY A 68 0.48 6.06 1.27
CA GLY A 68 0.19 5.73 2.66
C GLY A 68 -1.26 5.30 2.85
N LEU A 69 -1.47 4.37 3.79
CA LEU A 69 -2.80 4.04 4.30
C LEU A 69 -2.73 3.84 5.82
N ASP A 70 -3.62 4.50 6.54
CA ASP A 70 -3.90 4.24 7.95
C ASP A 70 -5.29 3.60 8.10
N CYS A 71 -5.37 2.39 8.62
CA CYS A 71 -6.61 1.66 8.87
C CYS A 71 -6.75 1.40 10.36
N SER A 72 -7.86 1.82 10.98
CA SER A 72 -8.14 1.58 12.39
C SER A 72 -9.52 0.96 12.59
N LEU A 73 -9.57 -0.16 13.30
CA LEU A 73 -10.80 -0.84 13.72
C LEU A 73 -11.01 -0.61 15.22
N GLY A 74 -12.19 -0.09 15.57
CA GLY A 74 -12.66 -0.03 16.95
C GLY A 74 -13.03 -1.41 17.50
N ALA A 75 -13.36 -1.46 18.79
CA ALA A 75 -13.72 -2.72 19.44
C ALA A 75 -14.89 -3.43 18.74
N GLY A 76 -14.75 -4.74 18.53
CA GLY A 76 -15.73 -5.59 17.84
C GLY A 76 -16.00 -5.26 16.37
N ALA A 77 -15.22 -4.36 15.75
CA ALA A 77 -15.36 -4.04 14.33
C ALA A 77 -14.79 -5.16 13.46
N SER A 78 -15.39 -5.39 12.29
CA SER A 78 -14.83 -6.28 11.27
C SER A 78 -14.80 -5.59 9.92
N LEU A 79 -13.71 -5.77 9.17
CA LEU A 79 -13.51 -5.15 7.85
C LEU A 79 -12.60 -6.03 7.00
N CYS A 80 -12.88 -6.10 5.70
CA CYS A 80 -11.93 -6.59 4.70
C CYS A 80 -11.39 -5.40 3.90
N VAL A 81 -10.08 -5.26 3.82
CA VAL A 81 -9.40 -4.25 3.01
C VAL A 81 -8.69 -4.95 1.87
N THR A 82 -9.07 -4.61 0.65
CA THR A 82 -8.48 -5.16 -0.58
C THR A 82 -8.16 -4.04 -1.56
N SER A 83 -7.54 -4.34 -2.70
CA SER A 83 -7.33 -3.36 -3.78
C SER A 83 -8.12 -3.77 -5.02
N GLN A 84 -8.55 -2.78 -5.80
CA GLN A 84 -9.33 -3.01 -7.02
C GLN A 84 -8.50 -3.73 -8.09
N THR A 85 -7.19 -3.43 -8.13
CA THR A 85 -6.25 -3.98 -9.11
C THR A 85 -4.91 -4.24 -8.45
N ALA A 86 -4.09 -5.04 -9.15
CA ALA A 86 -2.69 -5.24 -8.80
C ALA A 86 -1.92 -3.91 -8.82
N GLU A 87 -1.09 -3.69 -7.80
CA GLU A 87 -0.18 -2.55 -7.75
C GLU A 87 0.98 -2.81 -8.71
N ARG A 88 1.36 -1.82 -9.53
CA ARG A 88 2.43 -1.98 -10.54
C ARG A 88 3.60 -1.10 -10.17
N VAL A 89 4.78 -1.69 -9.97
CA VAL A 89 6.00 -0.91 -9.76
C VAL A 89 6.78 -0.89 -11.06
N TYR A 90 6.75 0.26 -11.73
CA TYR A 90 7.45 0.51 -12.97
C TYR A 90 8.96 0.67 -12.74
N ARG A 91 9.71 0.70 -13.85
CA ARG A 91 11.12 1.09 -13.87
C ARG A 91 11.32 2.39 -13.10
N SER A 92 12.32 2.40 -12.23
CA SER A 92 12.76 3.61 -11.54
C SER A 92 13.83 4.32 -12.37
N CYS A 93 13.62 5.60 -12.67
CA CYS A 93 14.66 6.48 -13.22
C CYS A 93 15.50 7.16 -12.11
N GLY A 94 15.31 6.78 -10.85
CA GLY A 94 15.96 7.37 -9.69
C GLY A 94 15.10 7.24 -8.43
N GLY A 95 15.73 7.08 -7.26
CA GLY A 95 15.02 6.86 -5.99
C GLY A 95 14.25 5.52 -5.94
N GLU A 96 13.48 5.34 -4.87
CA GLU A 96 12.58 4.20 -4.65
C GLU A 96 11.15 4.70 -4.49
N ALA A 97 10.16 3.92 -4.93
CA ALA A 97 8.78 4.12 -4.52
C ALA A 97 8.63 3.68 -3.05
N GLN A 98 7.81 4.39 -2.28
CA GLN A 98 7.56 4.09 -0.88
C GLN A 98 6.09 3.85 -0.63
N VAL A 99 5.76 2.72 -0.01
CA VAL A 99 4.40 2.37 0.43
C VAL A 99 4.42 2.11 1.93
N THR A 100 3.55 2.75 2.68
CA THR A 100 3.43 2.51 4.13
C THR A 100 1.98 2.30 4.54
N ASN A 101 1.68 1.10 5.02
CA ASN A 101 0.37 0.73 5.51
C ASN A 101 0.43 0.54 7.03
N ARG A 102 -0.46 1.19 7.76
CA ARG A 102 -0.55 1.09 9.23
C ARG A 102 -1.93 0.60 9.62
N LEU A 103 -1.97 -0.52 10.34
CA LEU A 103 -3.18 -1.19 10.77
C LEU A 103 -3.26 -1.13 12.29
N ARG A 104 -4.42 -0.71 12.83
CA ARG A 104 -4.70 -0.67 14.27
C ARG A 104 -5.98 -1.43 14.55
N LEU A 105 -5.91 -2.47 15.38
CA LEU A 105 -7.04 -3.35 15.67
C LEU A 105 -7.36 -3.28 17.17
N GLY A 106 -8.55 -2.76 17.50
CA GLY A 106 -9.07 -2.75 18.86
C GLY A 106 -9.54 -4.12 19.36
N GLU A 107 -10.00 -4.17 20.61
CA GLU A 107 -10.44 -5.41 21.26
C GLU A 107 -11.50 -6.16 20.44
N ASP A 108 -11.37 -7.47 20.34
CA ASP A 108 -12.30 -8.36 19.61
C ASP A 108 -12.55 -7.96 18.14
N SER A 109 -11.72 -7.11 17.54
CA SER A 109 -11.84 -6.73 16.13
C SER A 109 -11.23 -7.77 15.18
N SER A 110 -11.70 -7.80 13.94
CA SER A 110 -11.19 -8.71 12.89
C SER A 110 -10.90 -7.95 11.60
N LEU A 111 -9.64 -7.99 11.15
CA LEU A 111 -9.23 -7.40 9.87
C LEU A 111 -8.76 -8.48 8.89
N GLU A 112 -9.31 -8.43 7.68
CA GLU A 112 -8.75 -9.13 6.52
C GLU A 112 -8.00 -8.11 5.65
N TRP A 113 -6.67 -8.12 5.70
CA TRP A 113 -5.79 -7.33 4.83
C TRP A 113 -5.40 -8.16 3.61
N LEU A 114 -6.17 -8.02 2.52
CA LEU A 114 -6.07 -8.84 1.33
C LEU A 114 -5.94 -7.99 0.05
N PRO A 115 -4.95 -7.07 -0.05
CA PRO A 115 -4.68 -6.39 -1.32
C PRO A 115 -4.33 -7.39 -2.42
N GLN A 116 -4.60 -7.03 -3.67
CA GLN A 116 -4.12 -7.77 -4.84
C GLN A 116 -2.58 -7.77 -4.89
N GLU A 117 -2.02 -8.60 -5.76
CA GLU A 117 -0.57 -8.71 -5.91
C GLU A 117 0.11 -7.39 -6.29
N THR A 118 1.39 -7.28 -5.92
CA THR A 118 2.28 -6.24 -6.42
C THR A 118 3.14 -6.81 -7.55
N ILE A 119 3.04 -6.22 -8.74
CA ILE A 119 3.80 -6.62 -9.92
C ILE A 119 5.04 -5.74 -10.04
N LEU A 120 6.23 -6.34 -9.94
CA LEU A 120 7.50 -5.66 -10.12
C LEU A 120 7.95 -5.75 -11.57
N PHE A 121 8.25 -4.61 -12.20
CA PHE A 121 8.81 -4.58 -13.55
C PHE A 121 10.35 -4.57 -13.47
N ASP A 122 11.01 -4.82 -14.61
CA ASP A 122 12.47 -4.73 -14.66
C ASP A 122 12.95 -3.31 -14.32
N GLN A 123 14.02 -3.23 -13.52
CA GLN A 123 14.61 -2.01 -12.96
C GLN A 123 13.68 -1.25 -11.99
N SER A 124 12.69 -1.92 -11.41
CA SER A 124 11.85 -1.36 -10.34
C SER A 124 12.63 -1.22 -9.02
N ARG A 125 12.22 -0.24 -8.21
CA ARG A 125 12.78 0.02 -6.88
C ARG A 125 11.65 0.34 -5.91
N LEU A 126 11.34 -0.57 -4.99
CA LEU A 126 10.24 -0.46 -4.01
C LEU A 126 10.76 -0.64 -2.58
N ARG A 127 10.33 0.24 -1.68
CA ARG A 127 10.31 0.03 -0.23
C ARG A 127 8.86 -0.01 0.24
N ARG A 128 8.44 -1.10 0.84
CA ARG A 128 7.11 -1.26 1.45
C ARG A 128 7.25 -1.58 2.94
N LEU A 129 6.36 -0.99 3.73
CA LEU A 129 6.27 -1.19 5.16
C LEU A 129 4.80 -1.44 5.55
N LEU A 130 4.55 -2.57 6.21
CA LEU A 130 3.30 -2.89 6.90
C LEU A 130 3.53 -2.87 8.42
N GLU A 131 2.90 -1.92 9.12
CA GLU A 131 2.92 -1.86 10.58
C GLU A 131 1.55 -2.23 11.14
N VAL A 132 1.49 -3.16 12.08
CA VAL A 132 0.24 -3.65 12.67
C VAL A 132 0.31 -3.58 14.19
N HIS A 133 -0.59 -2.83 14.80
CA HIS A 133 -0.81 -2.86 16.24
C HIS A 133 -2.17 -3.46 16.53
N MET A 134 -2.22 -4.53 17.32
CA MET A 134 -3.45 -5.28 17.55
C MET A 134 -3.62 -5.65 19.02
N GLU A 135 -4.84 -5.57 19.56
CA GLU A 135 -5.14 -6.04 20.91
C GLU A 135 -5.03 -7.57 21.03
N GLU A 136 -4.86 -8.09 22.25
CA GLU A 136 -4.60 -9.53 22.49
C GLU A 136 -5.67 -10.47 21.89
N ASN A 137 -6.93 -10.03 21.95
CA ASN A 137 -8.12 -10.77 21.46
C ASN A 137 -8.53 -10.42 20.03
N SER A 138 -7.82 -9.53 19.35
CA SER A 138 -8.11 -9.19 17.95
C SER A 138 -7.60 -10.25 16.96
N ARG A 139 -8.10 -10.22 15.73
CA ARG A 139 -7.76 -11.17 14.66
C ARG A 139 -7.28 -10.43 13.42
N LEU A 140 -6.20 -10.91 12.83
CA LEU A 140 -5.67 -10.42 11.56
C LEU A 140 -5.45 -11.62 10.62
N LEU A 141 -6.04 -11.54 9.44
CA LEU A 141 -5.61 -12.30 8.26
C LEU A 141 -4.93 -11.32 7.30
N ALA A 142 -3.68 -11.56 6.93
CA ALA A 142 -2.94 -10.67 6.03
C ALA A 142 -2.23 -11.46 4.93
N LEU A 143 -2.33 -10.97 3.70
CA LEU A 143 -1.64 -11.51 2.53
C LEU A 143 -1.17 -10.35 1.65
N GLU A 144 0.14 -10.30 1.37
CA GLU A 144 0.67 -9.50 0.27
C GLU A 144 1.54 -10.39 -0.61
N SER A 145 1.22 -10.44 -1.90
CA SER A 145 1.93 -11.28 -2.87
C SER A 145 2.69 -10.43 -3.88
N PHE A 146 3.76 -11.01 -4.44
CA PHE A 146 4.54 -10.38 -5.51
C PHE A 146 4.51 -11.21 -6.78
N VAL A 147 4.42 -10.52 -7.91
CA VAL A 147 4.66 -11.09 -9.24
C VAL A 147 5.92 -10.45 -9.83
N LEU A 148 6.89 -11.28 -10.18
CA LEU A 148 8.20 -10.85 -10.67
C LEU A 148 8.21 -10.82 -12.20
N GLY A 149 8.11 -9.62 -12.76
CA GLY A 149 8.04 -9.36 -14.19
C GLY A 149 6.74 -9.83 -14.84
N ARG A 150 6.55 -9.43 -16.09
CA ARG A 150 5.40 -9.81 -16.92
C ARG A 150 5.82 -10.83 -17.96
N ARG A 151 6.06 -12.07 -17.51
CA ARG A 151 6.47 -13.19 -18.38
C ARG A 151 5.59 -13.37 -19.60
N ALA A 152 4.26 -13.25 -19.43
CA ALA A 152 3.30 -13.35 -20.53
C ALA A 152 3.41 -12.22 -21.58
N MET A 153 4.07 -11.10 -21.23
CA MET A 153 4.33 -9.96 -22.11
C MET A 153 5.79 -9.93 -22.62
N GLY A 154 6.55 -11.02 -22.45
CA GLY A 154 7.95 -11.13 -22.89
C GLY A 154 8.97 -10.44 -21.97
N GLU A 155 8.54 -9.90 -20.82
CA GLU A 155 9.44 -9.28 -19.86
C GLU A 155 10.10 -10.35 -18.98
N THR A 156 11.42 -10.28 -18.87
CA THR A 156 12.20 -11.01 -17.86
C THR A 156 12.72 -9.99 -16.85
N LEU A 157 12.35 -10.14 -15.58
CA LEU A 157 12.91 -9.32 -14.51
C LEU A 157 14.33 -9.79 -14.24
N ALA A 158 15.31 -8.98 -14.62
CA ALA A 158 16.73 -9.25 -14.38
C ALA A 158 17.24 -8.46 -13.17
N ASN A 159 16.77 -7.23 -13.00
CA ASN A 159 17.19 -6.36 -11.90
C ASN A 159 15.97 -5.72 -11.25
N ALA A 160 15.80 -5.89 -9.95
CA ALA A 160 14.85 -5.12 -9.15
C ALA A 160 15.40 -4.93 -7.74
N GLN A 161 15.00 -3.84 -7.08
CA GLN A 161 15.26 -3.62 -5.67
C GLN A 161 13.94 -3.65 -4.92
N LEU A 162 13.82 -4.58 -3.98
CA LEU A 162 12.65 -4.73 -3.12
C LEU A 162 13.12 -4.77 -1.68
N SER A 163 12.56 -3.88 -0.86
CA SER A 163 12.55 -3.99 0.60
C SER A 163 11.10 -4.06 1.01
N ASP A 164 10.67 -5.18 1.57
CA ASP A 164 9.32 -5.37 2.10
C ASP A 164 9.46 -5.71 3.58
N GLN A 165 8.90 -4.86 4.44
CA GLN A 165 9.04 -4.96 5.89
C GLN A 165 7.69 -5.05 6.56
N TRP A 166 7.54 -6.00 7.47
CA TRP A 166 6.36 -6.25 8.25
C TRP A 166 6.73 -6.15 9.72
N ARG A 167 5.94 -5.40 10.49
CA ARG A 167 6.10 -5.26 11.93
C ARG A 167 4.76 -5.40 12.61
N ILE A 168 4.63 -6.40 13.48
CA ILE A 168 3.36 -6.74 14.12
C ILE A 168 3.56 -6.77 15.62
N TRP A 169 2.72 -6.02 16.33
CA TRP A 169 2.62 -6.01 17.77
C TRP A 169 1.25 -6.50 18.21
N ARG A 170 1.21 -7.45 19.15
CA ARG A 170 -0.01 -7.94 19.80
C ARG A 170 0.05 -7.67 21.30
N GLY A 171 -0.96 -7.01 21.86
CA GLY A 171 -1.00 -6.66 23.29
C GLY A 171 0.23 -5.84 23.72
N GLY A 172 0.68 -4.92 22.87
CA GLY A 172 1.87 -4.11 23.08
C GLY A 172 3.22 -4.83 22.93
N LYS A 173 3.24 -6.14 22.64
CA LYS A 173 4.47 -6.93 22.48
C LYS A 173 4.73 -7.23 21.01
N PRO A 174 5.98 -7.11 20.50
CA PRO A 174 6.30 -7.51 19.13
C PRO A 174 6.13 -9.03 18.98
N VAL A 175 5.39 -9.44 17.94
CA VAL A 175 5.16 -10.86 17.60
C VAL A 175 5.75 -11.24 16.24
N TYR A 176 6.01 -10.26 15.37
CA TYR A 176 6.70 -10.46 14.10
C TYR A 176 7.44 -9.18 13.69
N ALA A 177 8.65 -9.32 13.17
CA ALA A 177 9.41 -8.24 12.54
C ALA A 177 10.41 -8.83 11.53
N ASP A 178 10.46 -8.28 10.32
CA ASP A 178 11.52 -8.56 9.33
C ASP A 178 12.19 -7.26 8.83
N GLY A 179 13.32 -7.43 8.13
CA GLY A 179 14.29 -6.36 7.80
C GLY A 179 14.72 -6.37 6.34
#